data_AF-A0A7J9JJ86-F1
#
_entry.id   AF-A0A7J9JJ86-F1
#
_cell.length_a   1.000
_cell.length_b   1.000
_cell.length_c   1.000
_cell.angle_alpha   90.00
_cell.angle_beta   90.00
_cell.angle_gamma   90.00
#
_symmetry.space_group_name_H-M   'P 1'
#
loop_
_entity.id
_entity.type
_entity.pdbx_description
1 polymer ?
#
loop_
_entity_poly.entity_id
_entity_poly.type
_entity_poly.pdbx_seq_one_letter_code
_entity_poly.pdbx_strand_id
1 'polypeptide(L)' 'MIAAAGDALWKNGAVCGKKFTVKCTGPRNGVPHPCTGKSVTVKVVDQCPGCPSTMDLSREAFEIIAKPVAGIINMDYK' A
#
# COMPACT_ATOMS: atom_id res chain seq x y z
N MET A 1 -10.86 4.57 -2.26
CA MET A 1 -9.64 3.77 -2.40
C MET A 1 -9.53 2.83 -1.22
N ILE A 2 -9.15 1.58 -1.46
CA ILE A 2 -9.11 0.53 -0.44
C ILE A 2 -7.76 -0.17 -0.41
N ALA A 3 -7.49 -0.86 0.70
CA ALA A 3 -6.33 -1.73 0.86
C ALA A 3 -6.69 -2.95 1.71
N ALA A 4 -5.94 -4.04 1.52
CA ALA A 4 -5.84 -5.14 2.45
C ALA A 4 -4.63 -4.92 3.37
N ALA A 5 -4.75 -5.24 4.65
CA ALA A 5 -3.63 -5.16 5.58
C ALA A 5 -2.89 -6.50 5.65
N GLY A 6 -1.56 -6.47 5.54
CA GLY A 6 -0.73 -7.63 5.83
C GLY A 6 -0.68 -7.93 7.33
N ASP A 7 -0.15 -9.09 7.69
CA ASP A 7 -0.23 -9.63 9.05
C ASP A 7 0.39 -8.70 10.11
N ALA A 8 1.47 -7.99 9.77
CA ALA A 8 2.13 -7.03 10.65
C ALA A 8 1.23 -5.83 11.04
N LEU A 9 0.29 -5.46 10.17
CA LEU A 9 -0.62 -4.33 10.36
C LEU A 9 -2.01 -4.77 10.85
N TRP A 10 -2.45 -5.98 10.50
CA TRP A 10 -3.82 -6.45 10.72
C TRP A 10 -4.29 -6.35 12.17
N LYS A 11 -3.42 -6.71 13.13
CA LYS A 11 -3.69 -6.65 14.59
C LYS A 11 -5.06 -7.26 14.96
N ASN A 12 -5.32 -8.50 14.56
CA ASN A 12 -6.58 -9.22 14.80
C ASN A 12 -7.83 -8.42 14.36
N GLY A 13 -7.73 -7.73 13.22
CA GLY A 13 -8.82 -6.92 12.68
C GLY A 13 -8.97 -5.53 13.27
N ALA A 14 -8.17 -5.15 14.29
CA ALA A 14 -8.24 -3.83 14.90
C ALA A 14 -7.88 -2.67 13.94
N VAL A 15 -7.23 -2.98 12.81
CA VAL A 15 -6.95 -1.99 11.76
C VAL A 15 -8.07 -1.89 10.72
N CYS A 16 -8.99 -2.86 10.66
CA CYS A 16 -10.09 -2.85 9.70
C CYS A 16 -10.95 -1.59 9.90
N GLY A 17 -11.30 -0.94 8.80
CA GLY A 17 -12.05 0.32 8.79
C GLY A 17 -11.20 1.58 8.98
N LYS A 18 -9.95 1.47 9.46
CA LYS A 18 -9.04 2.62 9.58
C LYS A 18 -8.62 3.14 8.21
N LYS A 19 -8.33 4.44 8.15
CA LYS A 19 -7.84 5.11 6.95
C LYS A 19 -6.38 5.49 7.13
N PHE A 20 -5.59 5.31 6.08
CA PHE A 20 -4.19 5.72 6.03
C PHE A 20 -3.94 6.58 4.81
N THR A 21 -3.13 7.62 4.96
CA THR A 21 -2.55 8.34 3.82
C THR A 21 -1.23 7.69 3.47
N VAL A 22 -1.15 7.07 2.29
CA VAL A 22 0.03 6.36 1.80
C VAL A 22 0.78 7.18 0.75
N LYS A 23 2.11 7.05 0.73
CA LYS A 23 3.00 7.72 -0.24
C LYS A 23 4.14 6.80 -0.63
N CYS A 24 4.42 6.69 -1.93
CA CYS A 24 5.61 6.00 -2.42
C CYS A 24 6.88 6.76 -2.04
N THR A 25 7.87 6.05 -1.49
CA THR A 25 9.17 6.61 -1.08
C THR A 25 10.33 6.10 -1.93
N GLY A 26 10.16 5.00 -2.67
CA GLY A 26 11.17 4.54 -3.61
C GLY A 26 10.95 3.13 -4.16
N PRO A 27 11.89 2.66 -4.99
CA PRO A 27 11.86 1.30 -5.53
C PRO A 27 12.13 0.25 -4.45
N ARG A 28 11.46 -0.90 -4.58
CA ARG A 28 11.71 -2.11 -3.80
C ARG A 28 12.34 -3.24 -4.64
N ASN A 29 12.27 -3.13 -5.96
CA ASN A 29 12.83 -4.08 -6.92
C ASN A 29 13.56 -3.33 -8.06
N GLY A 30 13.90 -4.04 -9.15
CA GLY A 30 14.67 -3.52 -10.26
C GLY A 30 13.99 -2.45 -11.13
N VAL A 31 12.78 -1.97 -10.80
CA VAL A 31 12.10 -0.92 -11.55
C VAL A 31 12.53 0.47 -11.05
N PRO A 32 13.26 1.26 -11.85
CA PRO A 32 13.72 2.57 -11.42
C PRO A 32 12.58 3.61 -11.41
N HIS A 33 12.65 4.54 -10.46
CA HIS A 33 11.72 5.67 -10.32
C HIS A 33 10.23 5.28 -10.41
N PRO A 34 9.73 4.44 -9.49
CA PRO A 34 8.35 3.99 -9.53
C PRO A 34 7.37 5.06 -9.05
N CYS A 35 7.80 5.97 -8.17
CA CYS A 35 6.91 6.92 -7.51
C CYS A 35 6.43 8.04 -8.44
N THR A 36 5.16 8.44 -8.28
CA THR A 36 4.55 9.57 -9.00
C THR A 36 4.71 10.91 -8.25
N GLY A 37 5.15 10.86 -7.00
CA GLY A 37 5.20 12.02 -6.09
C GLY A 37 3.89 12.36 -5.38
N LYS A 38 2.79 11.66 -5.71
CA LYS A 38 1.47 11.86 -5.09
C LYS A 38 1.28 10.98 -3.84
N SER A 39 0.23 11.29 -3.09
CA SER A 39 -0.27 10.48 -1.97
C SER A 39 -1.75 10.14 -2.18
N VAL A 40 -2.22 9.09 -1.53
CA VAL A 40 -3.63 8.70 -1.55
C VAL A 40 -4.09 8.24 -0.18
N THR A 41 -5.33 8.56 0.19
CA THR A 41 -5.94 8.00 1.40
C THR A 41 -6.70 6.72 1.05
N VAL A 42 -6.35 5.62 1.70
CA VAL A 42 -7.00 4.31 1.57
C VAL A 42 -7.70 3.92 2.86
N LYS A 43 -8.82 3.18 2.77
CA LYS A 43 -9.46 2.51 3.91
C LYS A 43 -9.07 1.03 3.90
N VAL A 44 -8.63 0.50 5.03
CA VAL A 44 -8.42 -0.95 5.17
C VAL A 44 -9.79 -1.63 5.24
N VAL A 45 -10.04 -2.58 4.35
CA VAL A 45 -11.31 -3.32 4.27
C VAL A 45 -11.13 -4.84 4.26
N ASP A 46 -9.91 -5.32 4.17
CA ASP A 46 -9.58 -6.74 4.08
C ASP A 46 -8.25 -7.06 4.78
N GLN A 47 -8.02 -8.34 5.04
CA GLN A 47 -6.73 -8.88 5.45
C GLN A 47 -6.08 -9.57 4.25
N CYS A 48 -4.75 -9.49 4.17
CA CYS A 48 -3.93 -10.25 3.21
C CYS A 48 -3.05 -11.24 3.99
N PRO A 49 -3.55 -12.45 4.33
CA PRO A 49 -2.81 -13.41 5.15
C PRO A 49 -1.59 -13.94 4.40
N GLY A 50 -0.43 -13.92 5.05
CA GLY A 50 0.83 -14.39 4.46
C GLY A 50 1.43 -13.43 3.42
N CYS A 51 0.83 -12.26 3.21
CA CYS A 51 1.36 -11.28 2.28
C CYS A 51 2.62 -10.61 2.86
N PRO A 52 3.71 -10.52 2.10
CA PRO A 52 4.96 -9.95 2.59
C PRO A 52 4.90 -8.42 2.74
N SER A 53 3.87 -7.78 2.19
CA SER A 53 3.66 -6.34 2.23
C SER A 53 2.90 -5.90 3.49
N THR A 54 3.16 -4.68 3.96
CA THR A 54 2.42 -4.09 5.08
C THR A 54 0.97 -3.74 4.72
N MET A 55 0.75 -3.24 3.50
CA MET A 55 -0.57 -3.08 2.89
C MET A 55 -0.50 -3.53 1.44
N ASP A 56 -1.56 -4.18 0.97
CA ASP A 56 -1.81 -4.44 -0.43
C ASP A 56 -2.86 -3.45 -0.94
N LEU A 57 -2.47 -2.58 -1.85
CA LEU A 57 -3.30 -1.48 -2.31
C LEU A 57 -4.18 -1.95 -3.48
N SER A 58 -5.43 -1.50 -3.52
CA SER A 58 -6.21 -1.56 -4.77
C SER A 58 -5.41 -0.96 -5.93
N ARG A 59 -5.57 -1.51 -7.12
CA ARG A 59 -4.82 -1.10 -8.31
C ARG A 59 -4.92 0.41 -8.55
N GLU A 60 -6.13 0.96 -8.40
CA GLU A 60 -6.37 2.39 -8.57
C GLU A 60 -5.56 3.21 -7.56
N ALA A 61 -5.36 2.70 -6.33
CA ALA A 61 -4.62 3.41 -5.27
C ALA A 61 -3.13 3.34 -5.53
N PHE A 62 -2.66 2.19 -5.97
CA PHE A 62 -1.29 2.01 -6.39
C PHE A 62 -0.93 2.94 -7.54
N GLU A 63 -1.76 3.01 -8.59
CA GLU A 63 -1.56 3.86 -9.77
C GLU A 63 -1.45 5.36 -9.45
N ILE A 64 -2.08 5.81 -8.36
CA ILE A 64 -1.95 7.20 -7.91
C ILE A 64 -0.54 7.48 -7.40
N ILE A 65 0.07 6.56 -6.63
CA ILE A 65 1.35 6.81 -5.94
C ILE A 65 2.56 6.23 -6.66
N ALA A 66 2.37 5.23 -7.52
CA ALA A 66 3.43 4.54 -8.24
C ALA A 66 2.99 3.94 -9.58
N LYS A 67 3.97 3.69 -10.46
CA LYS A 67 3.75 3.02 -11.76
C LYS A 67 3.45 1.53 -11.54
N PRO A 68 2.34 0.97 -12.06
CA PRO A 68 1.96 -0.44 -11.84
C PRO A 68 3.04 -1.47 -12.20
N VAL A 69 3.86 -1.19 -13.21
CA VAL A 69 4.97 -2.04 -13.62
C VAL A 69 5.98 -2.31 -12.49
N ALA A 70 6.05 -1.43 -11.48
CA ALA A 70 6.86 -1.66 -10.30
C ALA A 70 6.38 -2.87 -9.49
N GLY A 71 5.05 -3.07 -9.37
CA GLY A 71 4.40 -4.14 -8.61
C GLY A 71 4.58 -4.05 -7.09
N ILE A 72 5.77 -3.67 -6.61
CA ILE A 72 6.10 -3.50 -5.20
C ILE A 72 7.00 -2.27 -5.03
N ILE A 73 6.74 -1.50 -3.98
CA ILE A 73 7.44 -0.24 -3.68
C ILE A 73 7.73 -0.15 -2.18
N ASN A 74 8.68 0.72 -1.82
CA ASN A 74 8.74 1.25 -0.46
C ASN A 74 7.72 2.38 -0.34
N MET A 75 7.04 2.45 0.80
CA MET A 75 6.05 3.48 1.07
C MET A 75 6.02 3.86 2.55
N ASP A 76 5.63 5.11 2.80
CA ASP A 76 5.26 5.59 4.14
C ASP A 76 3.74 5.68 4.25
N TYR A 77 3.22 5.52 5.47
CA TYR A 77 1.81 5.65 5.77
C TYR A 77 1.59 6.32 7.14
N LYS A 78 0.49 7.06 7.26
CA LYS A 78 0.04 7.73 8.49
C LYS A 78 -1.47 7.67 8.64
#